data_AF-A0A7S0LGI1-F1
#
_entry.id   AF-A0A7S0LGI1-F1
#
_cell.length_a   1.000
_cell.length_b   1.000
_cell.length_c   1.000
_cell.angle_alpha   90.00
_cell.angle_beta   90.00
_cell.angle_gamma   90.00
#
_symmetry.space_group_name_H-M   'P 1'
#
loop_
_entity.id
_entity.type
_entity.pdbx_description
1 polymer ?
#
loop_
_entity_poly.entity_id
_entity_poly.type
_entity_poly.pdbx_seq_one_letter_code
_entity_poly.pdbx_strand_id
1 'polypeptide(L)'
;GGPRAGEVRCAYSIASDGADARAHARAGGLAESVHRLDALDALSLRVAMPSAVERLLGNEAMARYNQVFAFVMRLKRAELALRSMWRLLRRDVRAAGCALHSLRLHVHSLRQLVFALTEHTVAYACIERASVLDTRLEQAASLEELRHAHEAFLDEVEVRCCVHAAGLPTANVLSALLGLPLKLRREVLDFVGIDVHGGEIDAAATVAWERLGLSSRRQL
;
A
#
# COMPACT_ATOMS: atom_id res chain seq x y z
N GLY A 1 -19.15 10.45 -39.72
CA GLY A 1 -19.56 10.60 -38.31
C GLY A 1 -18.67 9.73 -37.46
N GLY A 2 -17.78 10.33 -36.69
CA GLY A 2 -16.83 9.60 -35.84
C GLY A 2 -17.42 9.22 -34.48
N PRO A 3 -16.85 8.22 -33.79
CA PRO A 3 -17.15 8.00 -32.38
C PRO A 3 -16.28 8.96 -31.53
N ARG A 4 -16.97 9.77 -30.72
CA ARG A 4 -16.44 10.50 -29.57
C ARG A 4 -16.41 9.60 -28.34
N ALA A 5 -15.63 10.03 -27.35
CA ALA A 5 -15.41 9.49 -26.01
C ALA A 5 -14.31 8.41 -25.94
N GLY A 6 -13.13 8.86 -25.50
CA GLY A 6 -12.03 8.00 -25.07
C GLY A 6 -12.47 7.17 -23.87
N GLU A 7 -12.86 5.94 -24.14
CA GLU A 7 -13.08 4.91 -23.13
C GLU A 7 -11.70 4.45 -22.64
N VAL A 8 -11.25 4.99 -21.50
CA VAL A 8 -10.03 4.51 -20.82
C VAL A 8 -10.35 3.13 -20.25
N ARG A 9 -10.07 2.08 -21.02
CA ARG A 9 -10.13 0.70 -20.52
C ARG A 9 -8.86 0.40 -19.73
N CYS A 10 -8.96 0.46 -18.41
CA CYS A 10 -7.93 -0.09 -17.53
C CYS A 10 -8.03 -1.63 -17.57
N ALA A 11 -7.16 -2.26 -18.36
CA ALA A 11 -6.95 -3.70 -18.30
C ALA A 11 -5.84 -4.00 -17.29
N TYR A 12 -6.12 -4.84 -16.30
CA TYR A 12 -5.09 -5.41 -15.43
C TYR A 12 -4.69 -6.78 -15.98
N SER A 13 -3.40 -7.04 -16.06
CA SER A 13 -2.86 -8.37 -16.37
C SER A 13 -1.96 -8.78 -15.23
N ILE A 14 -2.25 -9.91 -14.58
CA ILE A 14 -1.32 -10.54 -13.66
C ILE A 14 -0.24 -11.17 -14.54
N ALA A 15 0.96 -10.60 -14.55
CA ALA A 15 2.10 -11.23 -15.20
C ALA A 15 2.44 -12.49 -14.40
N SER A 16 1.94 -13.64 -14.85
CA SER A 16 2.35 -14.93 -14.31
C SER A 16 3.68 -15.31 -14.92
N ASP A 17 4.78 -14.99 -14.25
CA ASP A 17 6.05 -15.65 -14.52
C ASP A 17 5.88 -17.13 -14.11
N GLY A 18 5.64 -17.96 -15.12
CA GLY A 18 4.87 -19.20 -15.02
C GLY A 18 5.60 -20.41 -14.44
N ALA A 19 6.80 -20.25 -13.88
CA ALA A 19 7.59 -21.35 -13.35
C ALA A 19 7.61 -21.40 -11.80
N ASP A 20 7.81 -20.26 -11.13
CA ASP A 20 8.01 -20.24 -9.68
C ASP A 20 6.70 -20.13 -8.88
N ALA A 21 5.65 -19.56 -9.46
CA ALA A 21 4.35 -19.38 -8.80
C ALA A 21 3.61 -20.70 -8.52
N ARG A 22 3.87 -21.76 -9.29
CA ARG A 22 3.19 -23.06 -9.15
C ARG A 22 3.73 -23.89 -7.97
N ALA A 23 4.96 -23.62 -7.52
CA ALA A 23 5.55 -24.34 -6.39
C ALA A 23 5.02 -23.87 -5.03
N HIS A 24 4.58 -22.61 -4.92
CA HIS A 24 4.07 -22.03 -3.65
C HIS A 24 2.56 -22.18 -3.45
N ALA A 25 1.83 -22.67 -4.46
CA ALA A 25 0.38 -22.89 -4.41
C ALA A 25 -0.02 -24.24 -3.79
N ARG A 26 0.73 -24.74 -2.78
CA ARG A 26 0.18 -25.70 -1.82
C ARG A 26 -0.54 -24.90 -0.74
N ALA A 27 -1.76 -25.29 -0.41
CA ALA A 27 -2.83 -24.50 0.23
C ALA A 27 -2.54 -23.71 1.54
N GLY A 28 -1.30 -23.67 2.04
CA GLY A 28 -0.85 -22.75 3.09
C GLY A 28 -0.10 -21.51 2.60
N GLY A 29 0.47 -21.51 1.38
CA GLY A 29 1.37 -20.42 0.90
C GLY A 29 0.65 -19.14 0.44
N LEU A 30 -0.57 -19.25 -0.09
CA LEU A 30 -1.37 -18.10 -0.52
C LEU A 30 -1.90 -17.27 0.66
N ALA A 31 -2.22 -17.91 1.78
CA ALA A 31 -2.68 -17.20 2.97
C ALA A 31 -1.56 -16.35 3.57
N GLU A 32 -0.34 -16.89 3.65
CA GLU A 32 0.86 -16.18 4.12
C GLU A 32 1.23 -15.01 3.18
N SER A 33 1.10 -15.19 1.86
CA SER A 33 1.44 -14.15 0.88
C SER A 33 0.52 -12.94 0.96
N VAL A 34 -0.75 -13.11 1.32
CA VAL A 34 -1.72 -12.01 1.49
C VAL A 34 -1.33 -11.05 2.62
N HIS A 35 -0.43 -11.41 3.52
CA HIS A 35 0.07 -10.54 4.60
C HIS A 35 1.39 -9.84 4.27
N ARG A 36 2.02 -10.15 3.13
CA ARG A 36 3.24 -9.47 2.69
C ARG A 36 2.94 -8.10 2.09
N LEU A 37 3.84 -7.13 2.25
CA LEU A 37 3.64 -5.79 1.69
C LEU A 37 3.61 -5.82 0.16
N ASP A 38 4.48 -6.62 -0.44
CA ASP A 38 4.76 -6.74 -1.87
C ASP A 38 3.80 -7.69 -2.63
N ALA A 39 2.77 -8.20 -1.96
CA ALA A 39 1.84 -9.18 -2.54
C ALA A 39 1.12 -8.72 -3.80
N LEU A 40 1.02 -7.40 -4.02
CA LEU A 40 0.35 -6.79 -5.17
C LEU A 40 1.32 -6.13 -6.16
N ASP A 41 2.63 -6.27 -5.96
CA ASP A 41 3.62 -5.61 -6.82
C ASP A 41 3.66 -6.18 -8.24
N ALA A 42 3.16 -7.41 -8.43
CA ALA A 42 3.01 -8.02 -9.76
C ALA A 42 1.86 -7.41 -10.58
N LEU A 43 1.04 -6.54 -9.99
CA LEU A 43 -0.01 -5.83 -10.72
C LEU A 43 0.60 -4.65 -11.50
N SER A 44 0.47 -4.69 -12.82
CA SER A 44 0.83 -3.58 -13.70
C SER A 44 -0.41 -2.91 -14.28
N LEU A 45 -0.44 -1.59 -14.26
CA LEU A 45 -1.34 -0.76 -15.04
C LEU A 45 -0.92 -0.81 -16.52
N ARG A 46 -1.88 -1.06 -17.40
CA ARG A 46 -1.72 -0.89 -18.85
C ARG A 46 -2.79 0.08 -19.33
N VAL A 47 -2.35 1.22 -19.87
CA VAL A 47 -3.23 2.21 -20.46
C VAL A 47 -3.17 2.05 -21.98
N ALA A 48 -4.30 1.74 -22.60
CA ALA A 48 -4.40 1.77 -24.05
C ALA A 48 -4.33 3.23 -24.51
N MET A 49 -3.29 3.57 -25.29
CA MET A 49 -3.04 4.92 -25.77
C MET A 49 -3.07 4.98 -27.29
N PRO A 50 -3.49 6.10 -27.90
CA PRO A 50 -3.31 6.30 -29.34
C PRO A 50 -1.83 6.20 -29.72
N SER A 51 -1.52 5.62 -30.88
CA SER A 51 -0.15 5.33 -31.33
C SER A 51 0.78 6.55 -31.42
N ALA A 52 0.23 7.76 -31.54
CA ALA A 52 1.01 8.99 -31.48
C ALA A 52 1.47 9.33 -30.06
N VAL A 53 0.61 9.09 -29.06
CA VAL A 53 0.88 9.34 -27.63
C VAL A 53 1.80 8.25 -27.07
N GLU A 54 1.61 7.01 -27.49
CA GLU A 54 2.48 5.88 -27.13
C GLU A 54 3.94 6.12 -27.57
N ARG A 55 4.13 6.69 -28.77
CA ARG A 55 5.46 7.09 -29.25
C ARG A 55 6.08 8.26 -28.48
N LEU A 56 5.26 9.15 -27.92
CA LEU A 56 5.73 10.31 -27.16
C LEU A 56 6.17 9.91 -25.74
N LEU A 57 5.38 9.06 -25.07
CA LEU A 57 5.63 8.63 -23.70
C LEU A 57 6.68 7.52 -23.63
N GLY A 58 6.74 6.66 -24.66
CA GLY A 58 7.62 5.51 -24.69
C GLY A 58 7.28 4.42 -23.66
N ASN A 59 7.89 3.25 -23.82
CA ASN A 59 7.67 2.11 -22.92
C ASN A 59 8.28 2.36 -21.52
N GLU A 60 9.33 3.18 -21.45
CA GLU A 60 10.03 3.51 -20.21
C GLU A 60 9.14 4.30 -19.24
N ALA A 61 8.39 5.31 -19.73
CA ALA A 61 7.44 6.04 -18.91
C ALA A 61 6.38 5.12 -18.28
N MET A 62 5.88 4.13 -19.03
CA MET A 62 4.90 3.19 -18.50
C MET A 62 5.49 2.31 -17.39
N ALA A 63 6.76 1.92 -17.49
CA ALA A 63 7.46 1.21 -16.42
C ALA A 63 7.56 2.09 -15.16
N ARG A 64 7.93 3.36 -15.33
CA ARG A 64 8.02 4.37 -14.27
C ARG A 64 6.68 4.60 -13.56
N TYR A 65 5.60 4.78 -14.32
CA TYR A 65 4.23 4.83 -13.77
C TYR A 65 3.87 3.57 -12.97
N ASN A 66 4.27 2.40 -13.44
CA ASN A 66 4.00 1.14 -12.74
C ASN A 66 4.73 1.04 -11.40
N GLN A 67 5.94 1.59 -11.28
CA GLN A 67 6.65 1.63 -10.01
C GLN A 67 5.95 2.55 -8.99
N VAL A 68 5.49 3.73 -9.43
CA VAL A 68 4.68 4.64 -8.60
C VAL A 68 3.36 3.97 -8.21
N PHE A 69 2.69 3.30 -9.15
CA PHE A 69 1.46 2.56 -8.91
C PHE A 69 1.65 1.48 -7.84
N ALA A 70 2.71 0.66 -7.94
CA ALA A 70 3.02 -0.35 -6.94
C ALA A 70 3.20 0.26 -5.54
N PHE A 71 3.90 1.39 -5.43
CA PHE A 71 4.05 2.10 -4.16
C PHE A 71 2.71 2.58 -3.58
N VAL A 72 1.86 3.19 -4.41
CA VAL A 72 0.51 3.62 -4.02
C VAL A 72 -0.35 2.43 -3.57
N MET A 73 -0.23 1.28 -4.25
CA MET A 73 -0.93 0.05 -3.87
C MET A 73 -0.50 -0.48 -2.50
N ARG A 74 0.81 -0.43 -2.20
CA ARG A 74 1.35 -0.78 -0.87
C ARG A 74 0.78 0.12 0.23
N LEU A 75 0.71 1.44 -0.01
CA LEU A 75 0.07 2.41 0.91
C LEU A 75 -1.40 2.07 1.15
N LYS A 76 -2.17 1.83 0.08
CA LYS A 76 -3.59 1.50 0.17
C LYS A 76 -3.83 0.19 0.89
N ARG A 77 -2.96 -0.81 0.73
CA ARG A 77 -3.02 -2.07 1.50
C ARG A 77 -2.86 -1.82 3.00
N ALA A 78 -1.86 -1.04 3.39
CA ALA A 78 -1.63 -0.68 4.80
C ALA A 78 -2.83 0.09 5.38
N GLU A 79 -3.36 1.08 4.64
CA GLU A 79 -4.55 1.86 5.02
C GLU A 79 -5.77 0.95 5.26
N LEU A 80 -6.03 0.03 4.32
CA LEU A 80 -7.15 -0.91 4.40
C LEU A 80 -7.01 -1.88 5.59
N ALA A 81 -5.79 -2.36 5.86
CA ALA A 81 -5.52 -3.21 7.01
C ALA A 81 -5.83 -2.48 8.33
N LEU A 82 -5.36 -1.24 8.50
CA LEU A 82 -5.66 -0.42 9.68
C LEU A 82 -7.16 -0.10 9.80
N ARG A 83 -7.83 0.22 8.69
CA ARG A 83 -9.28 0.45 8.68
C ARG A 83 -10.06 -0.79 9.09
N SER A 84 -9.61 -1.99 8.70
CA SER A 84 -10.23 -3.26 9.09
C SER A 84 -10.04 -3.56 10.58
N MET A 85 -8.81 -3.48 11.10
CA MET A 85 -8.52 -3.68 12.52
C MET A 85 -9.27 -2.69 13.40
N TRP A 86 -9.29 -1.42 13.01
CA TRP A 86 -10.01 -0.39 13.77
C TRP A 86 -11.53 -0.64 13.83
N ARG A 87 -12.12 -1.24 12.79
CA ARG A 87 -13.53 -1.67 12.83
C ARG A 87 -13.75 -2.84 13.78
N LEU A 88 -12.83 -3.80 13.83
CA LEU A 88 -12.89 -4.93 14.77
C LEU A 88 -12.76 -4.45 16.22
N LEU A 89 -11.70 -3.69 16.52
CA LEU A 89 -11.41 -3.16 17.86
C LEU A 89 -12.50 -2.19 18.38
N ARG A 90 -13.33 -1.63 17.50
CA ARG A 90 -14.49 -0.81 17.90
C ARG A 90 -15.70 -1.63 18.33
N ARG A 91 -15.82 -2.91 17.94
CA ARG A 91 -16.97 -3.76 18.26
C ARG A 91 -16.81 -4.42 19.64
N ASP A 92 -15.58 -4.71 20.07
CA ASP A 92 -15.27 -5.29 21.39
C ASP A 92 -15.16 -4.24 22.51
N VAL A 93 -16.28 -3.58 22.78
CA VAL A 93 -16.37 -2.51 23.81
C VAL A 93 -16.57 -3.09 25.22
N ARG A 94 -16.97 -4.36 25.34
CA ARG A 94 -17.56 -4.88 26.59
C ARG A 94 -16.58 -5.37 27.66
N ALA A 95 -15.28 -5.47 27.37
CA ALA A 95 -14.28 -5.90 28.37
C ALA A 95 -12.87 -5.35 28.07
N ALA A 96 -12.75 -4.06 27.75
CA ALA A 96 -11.46 -3.49 27.37
C ALA A 96 -10.55 -3.28 28.60
N GLY A 97 -9.72 -4.29 28.92
CA GLY A 97 -8.58 -4.10 29.82
C GLY A 97 -7.58 -3.08 29.28
N CYS A 98 -6.65 -2.61 30.13
CA CYS A 98 -5.64 -1.59 29.77
C CYS A 98 -4.87 -1.90 28.48
N ALA A 99 -4.66 -3.19 28.18
CA ALA A 99 -3.92 -3.64 27.02
C ALA A 99 -4.69 -3.45 25.70
N LEU A 100 -6.01 -3.68 25.68
CA LEU A 100 -6.87 -3.41 24.50
C LEU A 100 -6.98 -1.90 24.22
N HIS A 101 -7.02 -1.09 25.29
CA HIS A 101 -6.96 0.37 25.17
C HIS A 101 -5.64 0.83 24.53
N SER A 102 -4.50 0.31 25.02
CA SER A 102 -3.18 0.59 24.45
C SER A 102 -3.11 0.20 22.97
N LEU A 103 -3.57 -1.00 22.60
CA LEU A 103 -3.60 -1.45 21.21
C LEU A 103 -4.42 -0.51 20.31
N ARG A 104 -5.58 -0.03 20.79
CA ARG A 104 -6.42 0.93 20.06
C ARG A 104 -5.69 2.25 19.80
N LEU A 105 -4.94 2.76 20.78
CA LEU A 105 -4.11 3.96 20.61
C LEU A 105 -3.03 3.74 19.55
N HIS A 106 -2.31 2.63 19.61
CA HIS A 106 -1.26 2.31 18.63
C HIS A 106 -1.83 2.18 17.20
N VAL A 107 -2.96 1.46 17.03
CA VAL A 107 -3.64 1.34 15.74
C VAL A 107 -4.13 2.70 15.24
N HIS A 108 -4.61 3.57 16.13
CA HIS A 108 -4.99 4.93 15.76
C HIS A 108 -3.78 5.73 15.26
N SER A 109 -2.67 5.72 15.99
CA SER A 109 -1.44 6.44 15.61
C SER A 109 -0.89 5.96 14.27
N LEU A 110 -0.81 4.64 14.06
CA LEU A 110 -0.39 4.06 12.78
C LEU A 110 -1.32 4.48 11.64
N ARG A 111 -2.63 4.57 11.90
CA ARG A 111 -3.62 5.02 10.90
C ARG A 111 -3.44 6.49 10.54
N GLN A 112 -3.16 7.36 11.49
CA GLN A 112 -2.86 8.77 11.19
C GLN A 112 -1.58 8.90 10.37
N LEU A 113 -0.53 8.16 10.74
CA LEU A 113 0.73 8.16 10.00
C LEU A 113 0.54 7.69 8.55
N VAL A 114 -0.08 6.53 8.34
CA VAL A 114 -0.31 5.99 6.98
C VAL A 114 -1.26 6.88 6.18
N PHE A 115 -2.24 7.52 6.82
CA PHE A 115 -3.11 8.50 6.18
C PHE A 115 -2.31 9.71 5.70
N ALA A 116 -1.49 10.32 6.55
CA ALA A 116 -0.64 11.45 6.19
C ALA A 116 0.34 11.11 5.07
N LEU A 117 0.95 9.92 5.09
CA LEU A 117 1.81 9.44 4.00
C LEU A 117 1.02 9.31 2.69
N THR A 118 -0.18 8.73 2.75
CA THR A 118 -1.04 8.56 1.58
C THR A 118 -1.49 9.91 1.01
N GLU A 119 -1.85 10.86 1.87
CA GLU A 119 -2.22 12.22 1.46
C GLU A 119 -1.04 12.92 0.78
N HIS A 120 0.15 12.86 1.39
CA HIS A 120 1.35 13.43 0.79
C HIS A 120 1.66 12.80 -0.57
N THR A 121 1.60 11.48 -0.70
CA THR A 121 1.88 10.81 -1.98
C THR A 121 0.81 11.11 -3.03
N VAL A 122 -0.47 10.98 -2.70
CA VAL A 122 -1.55 11.09 -3.69
C VAL A 122 -1.87 12.56 -4.00
N ALA A 123 -2.11 13.39 -2.99
CA ALA A 123 -2.52 14.77 -3.19
C ALA A 123 -1.34 15.63 -3.63
N TYR A 124 -0.22 15.56 -2.92
CA TYR A 124 0.91 16.46 -3.18
C TYR A 124 1.84 15.95 -4.29
N ALA A 125 2.26 14.68 -4.23
CA ALA A 125 3.21 14.19 -5.22
C ALA A 125 2.53 13.88 -6.57
N CYS A 126 1.32 13.34 -6.60
CA CYS A 126 0.65 12.99 -7.86
C CYS A 126 -0.24 14.12 -8.39
N ILE A 127 -1.23 14.57 -7.62
CA ILE A 127 -2.27 15.49 -8.12
C ILE A 127 -1.71 16.90 -8.36
N GLU A 128 -1.05 17.51 -7.38
CA GLU A 128 -0.48 18.85 -7.55
C GLU A 128 0.55 18.88 -8.69
N ARG A 129 1.43 17.87 -8.77
CA ARG A 129 2.43 17.81 -9.85
C ARG A 129 1.79 17.59 -11.21
N ALA A 130 0.68 16.86 -11.29
CA ALA A 130 -0.07 16.71 -12.53
C ALA A 130 -0.63 18.07 -13.01
N SER A 131 -1.16 18.91 -12.10
CA SER A 131 -1.61 20.25 -12.50
C SER A 131 -0.48 21.16 -12.98
N VAL A 132 0.73 20.99 -12.44
CA VAL A 132 1.93 21.70 -12.91
C VAL A 132 2.33 21.19 -14.30
N LEU A 133 2.24 19.88 -14.52
CA LEU A 133 2.47 19.29 -15.83
C LEU A 133 1.47 19.83 -16.85
N ASP A 134 0.17 19.85 -16.55
CA ASP A 134 -0.86 20.38 -17.45
C ASP A 134 -0.53 21.80 -17.91
N THR A 135 -0.14 22.67 -16.97
CA THR A 135 0.29 24.04 -17.27
C THR A 135 1.54 24.08 -18.19
N ARG A 136 2.52 23.20 -17.96
CA ARG A 136 3.73 23.11 -18.81
C ARG A 136 3.41 22.56 -20.21
N LEU A 137 2.48 21.62 -20.30
CA LEU A 137 2.04 21.05 -21.58
C LEU A 137 1.28 22.09 -22.42
N GLU A 138 0.48 22.95 -21.79
CA GLU A 138 -0.19 24.07 -22.48
C GLU A 138 0.78 25.13 -23.00
N GLN A 139 1.92 25.32 -22.34
CA GLN A 139 2.94 26.31 -22.70
C GLN A 139 3.96 25.79 -23.72
N ALA A 140 4.06 24.48 -23.91
CA ALA A 140 5.04 23.87 -24.79
C ALA A 140 4.74 24.20 -26.26
N ALA A 141 5.72 24.76 -26.96
CA ALA A 141 5.63 25.11 -28.37
C ALA A 141 6.21 24.03 -29.29
N SER A 142 6.88 23.02 -28.72
CA SER A 142 7.52 21.94 -29.47
C SER A 142 7.29 20.56 -28.85
N LEU A 143 7.42 19.51 -29.67
CA LEU A 143 7.33 18.12 -29.21
C LEU A 143 8.40 17.77 -28.17
N GLU A 144 9.59 18.34 -28.31
CA GLU A 144 10.70 18.11 -27.39
C GLU A 144 10.46 18.77 -26.03
N GLU A 145 9.88 19.98 -26.02
CA GLU A 145 9.44 20.63 -24.77
C GLU A 145 8.36 19.81 -24.05
N LEU A 146 7.40 19.22 -24.78
CA LEU A 146 6.40 18.32 -24.21
C LEU A 146 7.05 17.09 -23.56
N ARG A 147 8.01 16.47 -24.26
CA ARG A 147 8.74 15.29 -23.76
C ARG A 147 9.56 15.62 -22.52
N HIS A 148 10.29 16.73 -22.54
CA HIS A 148 11.08 17.17 -21.41
C HIS A 148 10.22 17.54 -20.19
N ALA A 149 9.09 18.21 -20.40
CA ALA A 149 8.14 18.51 -19.33
C ALA A 149 7.58 17.25 -18.68
N HIS A 150 7.27 16.23 -19.49
CA HIS A 150 6.78 14.93 -19.01
C HIS A 150 7.85 14.12 -18.27
N GLU A 151 9.07 14.04 -18.79
CA GLU A 151 10.21 13.39 -18.13
C GLU A 151 10.50 14.03 -16.77
N ALA A 152 10.55 15.37 -16.72
CA ALA A 152 10.76 16.12 -15.48
C ALA A 152 9.64 15.89 -14.46
N PHE A 153 8.38 15.78 -14.91
CA PHE A 153 7.27 15.41 -14.05
C PHE A 153 7.46 14.02 -13.43
N LEU A 154 7.84 13.03 -14.23
CA LEU A 154 8.07 11.67 -13.73
C LEU A 154 9.22 11.63 -12.72
N ASP A 155 10.33 12.32 -12.98
CA ASP A 155 11.47 12.41 -12.05
C ASP A 155 11.01 12.99 -10.71
N GLU A 156 10.24 14.08 -10.78
CA GLU A 156 9.68 14.78 -9.64
C GLU A 156 8.71 13.91 -8.81
N VAL A 157 7.88 13.09 -9.46
CA VAL A 157 6.92 12.19 -8.80
C VAL A 157 7.66 11.03 -8.14
N GLU A 158 8.63 10.44 -8.82
CA GLU A 158 9.34 9.26 -8.35
C GLU A 158 10.23 9.53 -7.14
N VAL A 159 10.92 10.69 -7.13
CA VAL A 159 11.69 11.14 -5.97
C VAL A 159 10.77 11.33 -4.76
N ARG A 160 9.63 11.99 -4.95
CA ARG A 160 8.66 12.23 -3.87
C ARG A 160 7.96 10.97 -3.38
N CYS A 161 7.71 10.02 -4.27
CA CYS A 161 7.18 8.70 -3.91
C CYS A 161 8.26 7.76 -3.34
N CYS A 162 9.51 8.21 -3.21
CA CYS A 162 10.66 7.41 -2.76
C CYS A 162 10.82 6.09 -3.55
N VAL A 163 10.43 6.08 -4.83
CA VAL A 163 10.42 4.87 -5.67
C VAL A 163 11.83 4.47 -6.10
N HIS A 164 12.67 5.48 -6.38
CA HIS A 164 14.08 5.29 -6.74
C HIS A 164 14.99 5.00 -5.54
N ALA A 165 14.42 4.99 -4.32
CA ALA A 165 15.17 4.77 -3.09
C ALA A 165 15.33 3.27 -2.76
N ALA A 166 15.06 2.35 -3.70
CA ALA A 166 15.25 0.92 -3.47
C ALA A 166 16.69 0.64 -2.99
N GLY A 167 16.83 0.06 -1.79
CA GLY A 167 18.12 -0.17 -1.14
C GLY A 167 18.64 0.99 -0.28
N LEU A 168 18.05 2.18 -0.35
CA LEU A 168 18.34 3.27 0.58
C LEU A 168 17.64 3.03 1.94
N PRO A 169 18.23 3.52 3.05
CA PRO A 169 17.65 3.38 4.38
C PRO A 169 16.19 3.84 4.47
N THR A 170 15.85 4.94 3.77
CA THR A 170 14.50 5.52 3.78
C THR A 170 13.45 4.57 3.20
N ALA A 171 13.72 3.89 2.09
CA ALA A 171 12.78 2.94 1.50
C ALA A 171 12.59 1.69 2.36
N ASN A 172 13.65 1.25 3.03
CA ASN A 172 13.58 0.14 3.98
C ASN A 172 12.73 0.50 5.19
N VAL A 173 12.89 1.70 5.74
CA VAL A 173 12.06 2.23 6.83
C VAL A 173 10.60 2.33 6.38
N LEU A 174 10.33 2.90 5.21
CA LEU A 174 8.96 2.99 4.67
C LEU A 174 8.34 1.60 4.47
N SER A 175 9.09 0.65 3.91
CA SER A 175 8.60 -0.72 3.71
C SER A 175 8.33 -1.43 5.04
N ALA A 176 9.20 -1.24 6.03
CA ALA A 176 8.97 -1.76 7.38
C ALA A 176 7.71 -1.15 8.01
N LEU A 177 7.58 0.18 7.95
CA LEU A 177 6.43 0.93 8.47
C LEU A 177 5.10 0.50 7.83
N LEU A 178 5.06 0.33 6.50
CA LEU A 178 3.87 -0.11 5.79
C LEU A 178 3.58 -1.61 5.99
N GLY A 179 4.62 -2.41 6.27
CA GLY A 179 4.48 -3.82 6.61
C GLY A 179 3.92 -4.07 8.01
N LEU A 180 4.18 -3.18 8.97
CA LEU A 180 3.71 -3.30 10.36
C LEU A 180 2.17 -3.49 10.45
N PRO A 181 1.34 -2.65 9.81
CA PRO A 181 -0.11 -2.85 9.75
C PRO A 181 -0.57 -4.23 9.28
N LEU A 182 0.14 -4.84 8.34
CA LEU A 182 -0.23 -6.12 7.76
C LEU A 182 0.11 -7.28 8.70
N LYS A 183 1.26 -7.21 9.35
CA LYS A 183 1.67 -8.14 10.41
C LYS A 183 0.74 -8.05 11.62
N LEU A 184 0.50 -6.83 12.10
CA LEU A 184 -0.40 -6.58 13.24
C LEU A 184 -1.82 -7.07 12.94
N ARG A 185 -2.32 -6.88 11.72
CA ARG A 185 -3.64 -7.38 11.32
C ARG A 185 -3.73 -8.90 11.42
N ARG A 186 -2.68 -9.63 11.03
CA ARG A 186 -2.65 -11.09 11.17
C ARG A 186 -2.79 -11.48 12.64
N GLU A 187 -1.96 -10.91 13.50
CA GLU A 187 -1.98 -11.18 14.95
C GLU A 187 -3.32 -10.84 15.61
N VAL A 188 -3.91 -9.69 15.26
CA VAL A 188 -5.23 -9.29 15.78
C VAL A 188 -6.35 -10.22 15.31
N LEU A 189 -6.29 -10.70 14.06
CA LEU A 189 -7.28 -11.66 13.54
C LEU A 189 -7.13 -13.03 14.21
N ASP A 190 -5.91 -13.50 14.42
CA ASP A 190 -5.64 -14.75 15.14
C ASP A 190 -6.16 -14.67 16.58
N PHE A 191 -5.93 -13.55 17.27
CA PHE A 191 -6.45 -13.31 18.62
C PHE A 191 -7.98 -13.30 18.68
N VAL A 192 -8.65 -12.51 17.83
CA VAL A 192 -10.12 -12.45 17.81
C VAL A 192 -10.73 -13.79 17.36
N GLY A 193 -10.05 -14.55 16.50
CA GLY A 193 -10.48 -15.89 16.11
C GLY A 193 -10.48 -16.90 17.26
N ILE A 194 -9.54 -16.76 18.20
CA ILE A 194 -9.48 -17.54 19.45
C ILE A 194 -10.65 -17.15 20.38
N ASP A 195 -10.97 -15.86 20.52
CA ASP A 195 -12.08 -15.38 21.37
C ASP A 195 -13.46 -15.84 20.87
N VAL A 196 -13.66 -15.99 19.55
CA VAL A 196 -14.93 -16.48 18.98
C VAL A 196 -15.17 -17.97 19.27
N HIS A 197 -14.13 -18.75 19.60
CA HIS A 197 -14.24 -20.18 19.91
C HIS A 197 -14.52 -20.50 21.38
N GLY A 198 -14.75 -19.50 22.23
CA GLY A 198 -15.48 -19.64 23.49
C GLY A 198 -14.89 -20.62 24.51
N GLY A 199 -14.11 -20.09 25.45
CA GLY A 199 -14.05 -20.63 26.81
C GLY A 199 -12.71 -21.15 27.29
N GLU A 200 -11.70 -20.28 27.43
CA GLU A 200 -10.59 -20.40 28.41
C GLU A 200 -9.64 -19.20 28.25
N ILE A 201 -10.10 -17.99 28.58
CA ILE A 201 -9.44 -16.74 28.17
C ILE A 201 -8.29 -16.31 29.10
N ASP A 202 -8.24 -16.74 30.37
CA ASP A 202 -7.27 -16.16 31.31
C ASP A 202 -5.82 -16.67 31.13
N ALA A 203 -5.62 -17.93 30.71
CA ALA A 203 -4.28 -18.48 30.53
C ALA A 203 -3.68 -18.10 29.15
N ALA A 204 -4.49 -18.20 28.08
CA ALA A 204 -4.03 -17.95 26.72
C ALA A 204 -3.74 -16.46 26.45
N ALA A 205 -4.56 -15.55 27.00
CA ALA A 205 -4.30 -14.12 26.90
C ALA A 205 -2.98 -13.75 27.59
N THR A 206 -2.73 -14.28 28.80
CA THR A 206 -1.50 -14.02 29.56
C THR A 206 -0.25 -14.45 28.77
N VAL A 207 -0.27 -15.63 28.15
CA VAL A 207 0.83 -16.12 27.29
C VAL A 207 0.98 -15.28 26.01
N ALA A 208 -0.11 -14.82 25.40
CA ALA A 208 -0.06 -13.95 24.23
C ALA A 208 0.53 -12.56 24.57
N TRP A 209 0.20 -12.00 25.73
CA TRP A 209 0.77 -10.74 26.23
C TRP A 209 2.26 -10.87 26.58
N GLU A 210 2.70 -12.03 27.09
CA GLU A 210 4.13 -12.32 27.29
C GLU A 210 4.88 -12.45 25.96
N ARG A 211 4.30 -13.10 24.95
CA ARG A 211 4.89 -13.22 23.60
C ARG A 211 5.01 -11.87 22.87
N LEU A 212 4.12 -10.93 23.18
CA LEU A 212 4.17 -9.55 22.66
C LEU A 212 5.02 -8.61 23.52
N GLY A 213 5.64 -9.10 24.61
CA GLY A 213 6.52 -8.31 25.48
C GLY A 213 5.80 -7.24 26.31
N LEU A 214 4.48 -7.32 26.46
CA LEU A 214 3.63 -6.30 27.09
C LEU A 214 3.08 -6.74 28.46
N SER A 215 3.80 -7.62 29.17
CA SER A 215 3.40 -8.03 30.52
C SER A 215 3.65 -6.88 31.51
N SER A 216 2.57 -6.27 31.98
CA SER A 216 2.56 -5.38 33.13
C SER A 216 2.93 -6.21 34.37
N ARG A 217 4.17 -6.06 34.85
CA ARG A 217 4.56 -6.57 36.17
C ARG A 217 3.55 -6.08 37.20
N ARG A 218 2.72 -6.99 37.70
CA ARG A 218 2.07 -6.82 39.01
C ARG A 218 3.20 -6.93 40.03
N GLN A 219 3.70 -5.81 40.52
CA GLN A 219 4.36 -5.77 41.82
C GLN A 219 3.42 -5.02 42.76
N LEU A 220 3.22 -5.68 43.90
CA LEU A 220 2.44 -5.32 45.08
C LEU A 220 2.69 -3.89 45.56
#